data_AF-A0A6I0F7Y0-F1
#
_entry.id   AF-A0A6I0F7Y0-F1
#
_cell.length_a   1.000
_cell.length_b   1.000
_cell.length_c   1.000
_cell.angle_alpha   90.00
_cell.angle_beta   90.00
_cell.angle_gamma   90.00
#
_symmetry.space_group_name_H-M   'P 1'
#
loop_
_entity.id
_entity.type
_entity.pdbx_description
1 polymer ?
#
loop_
_entity_poly.entity_id
_entity_poly.type
_entity_poly.pdbx_seq_one_letter_code
_entity_poly.pdbx_strand_id
1 'polypeptide(L)'
;MIIRFGYVALPLNLYKASPNKIINFKRFCQLPDEETQLYKLKSIVKENLDATRRILIYNVAHDIRIYRFTSKLVPLVTHDEVFDWDYIDEFKDMFKRIGDYVKEHNLRVSAHPDHFTVINTPDDNILRSSIKDLEYHLKIFEAMGLSEKEAKLVLHVGGTYGNKKKSMERFIRQFRSIDKKIQDRIILENDDKSYTAMEVLTLCNDLKIPMVLDIHHHWCNNNEEKIEDILGDIFDTWNNEVQKPKIHVSSPKSLKQPKAHADFVDINFLLDFINKAKVINRDFDIMIEAKKKDDALFKVIEELKLTEGIQVIDGATIEI
;
A
#
# COMPACT_ATOMS: atom_id res chain seq x y z
N MET A 1 -14.90 19.54 -1.40
CA MET A 1 -13.77 18.61 -1.59
C MET A 1 -14.22 17.20 -1.23
N ILE A 2 -13.96 16.20 -2.07
CA ILE A 2 -14.37 14.81 -1.86
C ILE A 2 -13.20 13.96 -1.35
N ILE A 3 -13.41 13.27 -0.22
CA ILE A 3 -12.44 12.36 0.40
C ILE A 3 -13.02 10.94 0.44
N ARG A 4 -12.28 9.97 -0.13
CA ARG A 4 -12.65 8.55 -0.10
C ARG A 4 -11.75 7.78 0.86
N PHE A 5 -12.29 6.76 1.52
CA PHE A 5 -11.58 5.94 2.49
C PHE A 5 -11.40 4.50 2.02
N GLY A 6 -10.25 3.93 2.38
CA GLY A 6 -9.91 2.52 2.16
C GLY A 6 -9.24 1.91 3.37
N TYR A 7 -9.01 0.60 3.32
CA TYR A 7 -8.30 -0.14 4.36
C TYR A 7 -7.35 -1.17 3.77
N VAL A 8 -6.53 -1.74 4.65
CA VAL A 8 -5.43 -2.62 4.28
C VAL A 8 -5.81 -4.12 4.30
N ALA A 9 -5.56 -4.80 3.19
CA ALA A 9 -5.47 -6.26 3.04
C ALA A 9 -6.72 -7.10 3.33
N LEU A 10 -7.20 -7.19 4.58
CA LEU A 10 -8.28 -8.10 4.95
C LEU A 10 -9.35 -7.40 5.81
N PRO A 11 -10.64 -7.54 5.48
CA PRO A 11 -11.72 -7.08 6.34
C PRO A 11 -11.97 -8.08 7.47
N LEU A 12 -12.28 -7.57 8.65
CA LEU A 12 -12.64 -8.35 9.84
C LEU A 12 -14.13 -8.74 9.83
N ASN A 13 -14.99 -7.98 9.16
CA ASN A 13 -16.42 -8.30 9.06
C ASN A 13 -16.76 -9.36 8.01
N LEU A 14 -15.80 -9.80 7.19
CA LEU A 14 -16.02 -10.83 6.19
C LEU A 14 -15.55 -12.20 6.68
N TYR A 15 -16.52 -13.09 6.93
CA TYR A 15 -16.24 -14.43 7.44
C TYR A 15 -15.27 -15.22 6.54
N LYS A 16 -14.16 -15.71 7.13
CA LYS A 16 -13.15 -16.56 6.46
C LYS A 16 -12.69 -16.00 5.11
N ALA A 17 -12.27 -14.74 5.05
CA ALA A 17 -11.78 -14.12 3.82
C ALA A 17 -10.35 -13.56 3.97
N SER A 18 -9.44 -14.34 4.54
CA SER A 18 -8.02 -13.93 4.61
C SER A 18 -7.31 -14.26 3.29
N PRO A 19 -6.76 -13.25 2.57
CA PRO A 19 -5.96 -13.46 1.37
C PRO A 19 -4.47 -13.67 1.68
N ASN A 20 -4.12 -13.82 2.97
CA ASN A 20 -2.74 -13.77 3.47
C ASN A 20 -2.27 -15.14 4.00
N LYS A 21 -2.88 -16.23 3.55
CA LYS A 21 -2.47 -17.55 4.02
C LYS A 21 -1.08 -17.87 3.49
N ILE A 22 -0.26 -18.41 4.37
CA ILE A 22 1.13 -18.76 4.08
C ILE A 22 1.45 -20.16 4.59
N ILE A 23 2.49 -20.74 4.01
CA ILE A 23 3.26 -21.83 4.61
C ILE A 23 4.66 -21.28 4.89
N ASN A 24 5.16 -21.42 6.12
CA ASN A 24 6.54 -21.02 6.40
C ASN A 24 7.50 -22.02 5.76
N PHE A 25 8.69 -21.55 5.40
CA PHE A 25 9.69 -22.36 4.68
C PHE A 25 10.05 -23.65 5.45
N LYS A 26 10.24 -23.58 6.76
CA LYS A 26 10.52 -24.77 7.59
C LYS A 26 9.46 -25.87 7.43
N ARG A 27 8.18 -25.51 7.44
CA ARG A 27 7.07 -26.45 7.27
C ARG A 27 6.95 -26.93 5.82
N PHE A 28 7.27 -26.07 4.85
CA PHE A 28 7.34 -26.44 3.44
C PHE A 28 8.37 -27.56 3.22
N CYS A 29 9.58 -27.44 3.78
CA CYS A 29 10.63 -28.46 3.67
C CYS A 29 10.32 -29.78 4.41
N GLN A 30 9.32 -29.79 5.30
CA GLN A 30 8.87 -31.01 6.00
C GLN A 30 7.85 -31.82 5.19
N LEU A 31 7.40 -31.31 4.04
CA LEU A 31 6.52 -32.04 3.14
C LEU A 31 7.32 -33.13 2.40
N PRO A 32 6.70 -34.30 2.12
CA PRO A 32 7.41 -35.52 1.74
C PRO A 32 8.13 -35.44 0.38
N ASP A 33 7.58 -34.68 -0.57
CA ASP A 33 8.06 -34.59 -1.95
C ASP A 33 7.63 -33.26 -2.60
N GLU A 34 8.24 -32.94 -3.74
CA GLU A 34 7.95 -31.71 -4.50
C GLU A 34 6.50 -31.65 -5.01
N GLU A 35 5.88 -32.80 -5.32
CA GLU A 35 4.49 -32.86 -5.76
C GLU A 35 3.54 -32.39 -4.65
N THR A 36 3.75 -32.88 -3.43
CA THR A 36 3.00 -32.48 -2.24
C THR A 36 3.26 -31.03 -1.86
N GLN A 37 4.50 -30.56 -2.01
CA GLN A 37 4.89 -29.17 -1.85
C GLN A 37 4.15 -28.26 -2.83
N LEU A 38 4.15 -28.60 -4.12
CA LEU A 38 3.46 -27.85 -5.17
C LEU A 38 1.95 -27.85 -4.95
N TYR A 39 1.36 -29.01 -4.65
CA TYR A 39 -0.06 -29.11 -4.31
C TYR A 39 -0.43 -28.18 -3.14
N LYS A 40 0.43 -28.14 -2.10
CA LYS A 40 0.20 -27.28 -0.94
C LYS A 40 0.27 -25.80 -1.29
N LEU A 41 1.26 -25.39 -2.10
CA LEU A 41 1.38 -24.01 -2.59
C LEU A 41 0.15 -23.63 -3.43
N LYS A 42 -0.21 -24.44 -4.44
CA LYS A 42 -1.39 -24.23 -5.29
C LYS A 42 -2.67 -24.11 -4.47
N SER A 43 -2.87 -24.98 -3.48
CA SER A 43 -4.03 -24.92 -2.58
C SER A 43 -4.12 -23.61 -1.81
N ILE A 44 -2.98 -23.09 -1.31
CA ILE A 44 -2.94 -21.81 -0.60
C ILE A 44 -3.21 -20.64 -1.55
N VAL A 45 -2.58 -20.63 -2.73
CA VAL A 45 -2.75 -19.56 -3.73
C VAL A 45 -4.21 -19.47 -4.16
N LYS A 46 -4.83 -20.61 -4.51
CA LYS A 46 -6.24 -20.67 -4.87
C LYS A 46 -7.13 -20.04 -3.80
N GLU A 47 -6.91 -20.42 -2.55
CA GLU A 47 -7.69 -19.90 -1.42
C GLU A 47 -7.47 -18.39 -1.21
N ASN A 48 -6.24 -17.91 -1.37
CA ASN A 48 -5.93 -16.48 -1.29
C ASN A 48 -6.64 -15.69 -2.40
N LEU A 49 -6.61 -16.18 -3.64
CA LEU A 49 -7.27 -15.52 -4.78
C LEU A 49 -8.80 -15.53 -4.66
N ASP A 50 -9.40 -16.63 -4.22
CA ASP A 50 -10.83 -16.71 -3.93
C ASP A 50 -11.22 -15.73 -2.81
N ALA A 51 -10.42 -15.64 -1.74
CA ALA A 51 -10.63 -14.67 -0.67
C ALA A 51 -10.51 -13.23 -1.17
N THR A 52 -9.50 -12.92 -1.99
CA THR A 52 -9.32 -11.60 -2.61
C THR A 52 -10.54 -11.20 -3.43
N ARG A 53 -11.08 -12.09 -4.27
CA ARG A 53 -12.30 -11.78 -5.03
C ARG A 53 -13.48 -11.47 -4.12
N ARG A 54 -13.68 -12.26 -3.05
CA ARG A 54 -14.74 -12.00 -2.06
C ARG A 54 -14.56 -10.67 -1.36
N ILE A 55 -13.33 -10.28 -1.06
CA ILE A 55 -13.02 -8.96 -0.48
C ILE A 55 -13.40 -7.84 -1.43
N LEU A 56 -13.09 -7.94 -2.72
CA LEU A 56 -13.46 -6.90 -3.67
C LEU A 56 -14.98 -6.75 -3.79
N ILE A 57 -15.72 -7.86 -3.81
CA ILE A 57 -17.19 -7.85 -3.80
C ILE A 57 -17.73 -7.17 -2.54
N TYR A 58 -17.16 -7.52 -1.38
CA TYR A 58 -17.48 -6.88 -0.11
C TYR A 58 -17.22 -5.37 -0.16
N ASN A 59 -16.06 -4.96 -0.66
CA ASN A 59 -15.69 -3.55 -0.76
C ASN A 59 -16.70 -2.76 -1.60
N VAL A 60 -17.07 -3.28 -2.78
CA VAL A 60 -18.07 -2.64 -3.65
C VAL A 60 -19.43 -2.57 -2.97
N ALA A 61 -19.85 -3.62 -2.25
CA ALA A 61 -21.13 -3.64 -1.54
C ALA A 61 -21.21 -2.63 -0.38
N HIS A 62 -20.06 -2.18 0.12
CA HIS A 62 -19.92 -1.21 1.21
C HIS A 62 -19.36 0.15 0.72
N ASP A 63 -19.38 0.40 -0.59
CA ASP A 63 -18.87 1.62 -1.23
C ASP A 63 -17.36 1.92 -1.00
N ILE A 64 -16.59 0.94 -0.55
CA ILE A 64 -15.15 1.05 -0.34
C ILE A 64 -14.44 0.96 -1.70
N ARG A 65 -13.98 2.10 -2.23
CA ARG A 65 -13.34 2.18 -3.56
C ARG A 65 -11.82 2.06 -3.55
N ILE A 66 -11.20 2.04 -2.38
CA ILE A 66 -9.73 2.02 -2.24
C ILE A 66 -9.32 0.76 -1.49
N TYR A 67 -8.43 -0.04 -2.09
CA TYR A 67 -8.01 -1.31 -1.51
C TYR A 67 -6.51 -1.55 -1.67
N ARG A 68 -5.86 -2.04 -0.62
CA ARG A 68 -4.48 -2.51 -0.68
C ARG A 68 -4.43 -4.03 -0.70
N PHE A 69 -3.98 -4.61 -1.81
CA PHE A 69 -3.66 -6.03 -1.89
C PHE A 69 -2.55 -6.38 -0.90
N THR A 70 -2.59 -7.62 -0.45
CA THR A 70 -1.51 -8.23 0.31
C THR A 70 -0.35 -8.63 -0.59
N SER A 71 0.87 -8.54 -0.09
CA SER A 71 2.05 -9.09 -0.77
C SER A 71 2.16 -10.60 -0.62
N LYS A 72 1.30 -11.24 0.19
CA LYS A 72 1.36 -12.68 0.52
C LYS A 72 0.41 -13.55 -0.32
N LEU A 73 -0.05 -13.07 -1.48
CA LEU A 73 -0.96 -13.82 -2.36
C LEU A 73 -0.35 -15.16 -2.78
N VAL A 74 0.92 -15.15 -3.18
CA VAL A 74 1.67 -16.34 -3.57
C VAL A 74 2.83 -16.56 -2.59
N PRO A 75 2.68 -17.45 -1.61
CA PRO A 75 3.71 -17.64 -0.59
C PRO A 75 4.97 -18.29 -1.16
N LEU A 76 6.13 -17.88 -0.63
CA LEU A 76 7.46 -18.44 -0.91
C LEU A 76 7.99 -18.33 -2.34
N VAL A 77 7.26 -17.70 -3.27
CA VAL A 77 7.65 -17.64 -4.69
C VAL A 77 8.94 -16.85 -4.95
N THR A 78 9.31 -15.96 -4.04
CA THR A 78 10.57 -15.20 -4.11
C THR A 78 11.71 -15.90 -3.36
N HIS A 79 11.48 -17.02 -2.68
CA HIS A 79 12.48 -17.75 -1.90
C HIS A 79 13.37 -18.61 -2.80
N ASP A 80 14.69 -18.49 -2.69
CA ASP A 80 15.64 -19.14 -3.63
C ASP A 80 15.68 -20.66 -3.54
N GLU A 81 15.33 -21.23 -2.38
CA GLU A 81 15.28 -22.69 -2.17
C GLU A 81 13.93 -23.33 -2.55
N VAL A 82 12.95 -22.54 -3.03
CA VAL A 82 11.69 -23.07 -3.53
C VAL A 82 11.80 -23.22 -5.04
N PHE A 83 11.41 -24.40 -5.56
CA PHE A 83 11.43 -24.66 -7.00
C PHE A 83 10.60 -23.64 -7.77
N ASP A 84 11.02 -23.34 -9.00
CA ASP A 84 10.26 -22.46 -9.87
C ASP A 84 9.02 -23.19 -10.41
N TRP A 85 7.90 -22.49 -10.44
CA TRP A 85 6.65 -23.00 -10.99
C TRP A 85 5.78 -21.85 -11.49
N ASP A 86 5.07 -22.08 -12.59
CA ASP A 86 4.31 -21.03 -13.26
C ASP A 86 2.95 -20.80 -12.59
N TYR A 87 2.98 -20.10 -11.46
CA TYR A 87 1.77 -19.69 -10.73
C TYR A 87 0.92 -18.69 -11.50
N ILE A 88 1.49 -17.99 -12.51
CA ILE A 88 0.76 -17.02 -13.32
C ILE A 88 -0.15 -17.76 -14.29
N ASP A 89 0.39 -18.73 -15.05
CA ASP A 89 -0.40 -19.52 -15.99
C ASP A 89 -1.40 -20.43 -15.26
N GLU A 90 -0.96 -21.10 -14.18
CA GLU A 90 -1.82 -21.99 -13.37
C GLU A 90 -3.09 -21.29 -12.87
N PHE A 91 -3.00 -20.01 -12.51
CA PHE A 91 -4.11 -19.23 -11.94
C PHE A 91 -4.58 -18.08 -12.83
N LYS A 92 -4.24 -18.11 -14.12
CA LYS A 92 -4.51 -17.03 -15.08
C LYS A 92 -5.96 -16.55 -15.07
N ASP A 93 -6.91 -17.47 -15.10
CA ASP A 93 -8.34 -17.14 -15.09
C ASP A 93 -8.77 -16.47 -13.78
N MET A 94 -8.19 -16.86 -12.65
CA MET A 94 -8.50 -16.27 -11.35
C MET A 94 -7.94 -14.86 -11.23
N PHE A 95 -6.69 -14.65 -11.65
CA PHE A 95 -6.10 -13.32 -11.72
C PHE A 95 -6.88 -12.40 -12.65
N LYS A 96 -7.21 -12.86 -13.86
CA LYS A 96 -8.00 -12.09 -14.82
C LYS A 96 -9.35 -11.68 -14.23
N ARG A 97 -10.08 -12.59 -13.58
CA ARG A 97 -11.36 -12.29 -12.92
C ARG A 97 -11.23 -11.23 -11.83
N ILE A 98 -10.13 -11.23 -11.07
CA ILE A 98 -9.86 -10.21 -10.05
C ILE A 98 -9.66 -8.85 -10.72
N GLY A 99 -8.81 -8.77 -11.74
CA GLY A 99 -8.53 -7.51 -12.41
C GLY A 99 -9.69 -6.97 -13.25
N ASP A 100 -10.45 -7.84 -13.93
CA ASP A 100 -11.70 -7.44 -14.60
C ASP A 100 -12.65 -6.77 -13.60
N TYR A 101 -12.79 -7.35 -12.40
CA TYR A 101 -13.64 -6.80 -11.34
C TYR A 101 -13.13 -5.46 -10.79
N VAL A 102 -11.80 -5.30 -10.64
CA VAL A 102 -11.17 -4.01 -10.26
C VAL A 102 -11.54 -2.93 -11.27
N LYS A 103 -11.47 -3.23 -12.57
CA LYS A 103 -11.77 -2.28 -13.64
C LYS A 103 -13.25 -1.96 -13.75
N GLU A 104 -14.10 -2.99 -13.74
CA GLU A 104 -15.55 -2.87 -13.82
C GLU A 104 -16.11 -1.92 -12.75
N HIS A 105 -15.57 -1.97 -11.53
CA HIS A 105 -16.02 -1.17 -10.40
C HIS A 105 -15.15 0.06 -10.11
N ASN A 106 -14.19 0.38 -10.99
CA ASN A 106 -13.27 1.52 -10.86
C ASN A 106 -12.56 1.57 -9.48
N LEU A 107 -12.10 0.42 -9.00
CA LEU A 107 -11.41 0.32 -7.73
C LEU A 107 -9.98 0.87 -7.85
N ARG A 108 -9.59 1.72 -6.91
CA ARG A 108 -8.20 2.14 -6.75
C ARG A 108 -7.44 1.09 -5.97
N VAL A 109 -6.46 0.46 -6.59
CA VAL A 109 -5.70 -0.63 -5.96
C VAL A 109 -4.22 -0.31 -5.83
N SER A 110 -3.62 -0.88 -4.79
CA SER A 110 -2.18 -0.80 -4.55
C SER A 110 -1.68 -2.06 -3.85
N ALA A 111 -0.37 -2.28 -3.86
CA ALA A 111 0.29 -3.13 -2.87
C ALA A 111 1.37 -2.30 -2.16
N HIS A 112 1.76 -2.76 -0.97
CA HIS A 112 2.92 -2.23 -0.27
C HIS A 112 3.86 -3.40 -0.04
N PRO A 113 4.88 -3.57 -0.91
CA PRO A 113 5.97 -4.53 -0.70
C PRO A 113 6.53 -4.48 0.73
N ASP A 114 7.09 -5.59 1.18
CA ASP A 114 7.54 -5.72 2.57
C ASP A 114 8.69 -4.75 2.89
N HIS A 115 8.93 -4.48 4.17
CA HIS A 115 10.03 -3.62 4.65
C HIS A 115 11.44 -4.12 4.27
N PHE A 116 11.54 -5.33 3.73
CA PHE A 116 12.77 -5.90 3.17
C PHE A 116 13.04 -5.45 1.72
N THR A 117 12.04 -4.90 1.03
CA THR A 117 12.15 -4.38 -0.33
C THR A 117 12.75 -2.97 -0.29
N VAL A 118 14.09 -2.90 -0.29
CA VAL A 118 14.86 -1.68 -0.03
C VAL A 118 15.71 -1.31 -1.24
N ILE A 119 15.26 -0.31 -1.99
CA ILE A 119 15.94 0.13 -3.22
C ILE A 119 17.27 0.82 -2.93
N ASN A 120 17.45 1.53 -1.81
CA ASN A 120 18.67 2.29 -1.53
C ASN A 120 19.72 1.54 -0.71
N THR A 121 19.65 0.21 -0.66
CA THR A 121 20.67 -0.60 0.02
C THR A 121 22.03 -0.48 -0.70
N PRO A 122 23.16 -0.48 0.04
CA PRO A 122 24.50 -0.62 -0.54
C PRO A 122 24.89 -2.07 -0.82
N ASP A 123 24.07 -3.04 -0.37
CA ASP A 123 24.31 -4.48 -0.57
C ASP A 123 23.60 -4.97 -1.84
N ASP A 124 24.37 -5.41 -2.83
CA ASP A 124 23.88 -5.89 -4.11
C ASP A 124 22.94 -7.10 -4.00
N ASN A 125 23.13 -7.97 -2.99
CA ASN A 125 22.26 -9.13 -2.80
C ASN A 125 20.88 -8.68 -2.30
N ILE A 126 20.84 -7.73 -1.36
CA ILE A 126 19.57 -7.14 -0.88
C ILE A 126 18.87 -6.40 -2.03
N LEU A 127 19.63 -5.68 -2.88
CA LEU A 127 19.06 -4.99 -4.04
C LEU A 127 18.44 -5.99 -5.03
N ARG A 128 19.13 -7.08 -5.35
CA ARG A 128 18.58 -8.14 -6.24
C ARG A 128 17.31 -8.77 -5.65
N SER A 129 17.30 -9.09 -4.36
CA SER A 129 16.10 -9.64 -3.70
C SER A 129 14.94 -8.64 -3.70
N SER A 130 15.23 -7.35 -3.52
CA SER A 130 14.22 -6.29 -3.59
C SER A 130 13.64 -6.17 -5.01
N ILE A 131 14.47 -6.27 -6.04
CA ILE A 131 14.01 -6.25 -7.44
C ILE A 131 13.16 -7.50 -7.74
N LYS A 132 13.56 -8.69 -7.27
CA LYS A 132 12.78 -9.93 -7.41
C LYS A 132 11.39 -9.83 -6.77
N ASP A 133 11.28 -9.16 -5.62
CA ASP A 133 10.00 -8.89 -4.97
C ASP A 133 9.12 -7.92 -5.78
N LEU A 134 9.71 -6.86 -6.33
CA LEU A 134 9.00 -5.93 -7.22
C LEU A 134 8.53 -6.60 -8.52
N GLU A 135 9.35 -7.48 -9.10
CA GLU A 135 8.99 -8.29 -10.28
C GLU A 135 7.83 -9.23 -9.99
N TYR A 136 7.79 -9.84 -8.80
CA TYR A 136 6.66 -10.65 -8.36
C TYR A 136 5.35 -9.84 -8.37
N HIS A 137 5.37 -8.64 -7.80
CA HIS A 137 4.21 -7.76 -7.81
C HIS A 137 3.81 -7.32 -9.22
N LEU A 138 4.78 -7.01 -10.08
CA LEU A 138 4.54 -6.67 -11.48
C LEU A 138 3.84 -7.83 -12.21
N LYS A 139 4.34 -9.06 -12.10
CA LYS A 139 3.75 -10.25 -12.73
C LYS A 139 2.31 -10.49 -12.29
N ILE A 140 2.01 -10.32 -11.00
CA ILE A 140 0.64 -10.43 -10.49
C ILE A 140 -0.26 -9.37 -11.12
N PHE A 141 0.16 -8.09 -11.14
CA PHE A 141 -0.65 -7.03 -11.72
C PHE A 141 -0.84 -7.20 -13.23
N GLU A 142 0.17 -7.64 -13.97
CA GLU A 142 0.05 -7.99 -15.39
C GLU A 142 -0.89 -9.18 -15.61
N ALA A 143 -0.87 -10.20 -14.76
CA ALA A 143 -1.81 -11.33 -14.83
C ALA A 143 -3.26 -10.94 -14.52
N MET A 144 -3.45 -9.95 -13.63
CA MET A 144 -4.74 -9.29 -13.44
C MET A 144 -5.10 -8.34 -14.61
N GLY A 145 -4.18 -8.11 -15.55
CA GLY A 145 -4.38 -7.16 -16.64
C GLY A 145 -4.41 -5.70 -16.19
N LEU A 146 -3.88 -5.37 -15.01
CA LEU A 146 -3.87 -4.02 -14.46
C LEU A 146 -2.63 -3.25 -14.95
N SER A 147 -2.84 -2.10 -15.55
CA SER A 147 -1.80 -1.15 -15.97
C SER A 147 -1.17 -0.40 -14.79
N GLU A 148 -0.10 0.33 -15.06
CA GLU A 148 0.58 1.24 -14.13
C GLU A 148 -0.31 2.40 -13.65
N LYS A 149 -1.38 2.70 -14.38
CA LYS A 149 -2.39 3.71 -14.01
C LYS A 149 -3.43 3.17 -13.02
N GLU A 150 -3.61 1.85 -13.00
CA GLU A 150 -4.64 1.17 -12.19
C GLU A 150 -4.06 0.62 -10.88
N ALA A 151 -2.81 0.14 -10.89
CA ALA A 151 -2.18 -0.48 -9.73
C ALA A 151 -0.77 0.07 -9.46
N LYS A 152 -0.60 0.64 -8.25
CA LYS A 152 0.68 1.21 -7.77
C LYS A 152 1.31 0.37 -6.65
N LEU A 153 2.62 0.52 -6.47
CA LEU A 153 3.44 -0.05 -5.40
C LEU A 153 3.90 1.07 -4.49
N VAL A 154 3.46 1.04 -3.23
CA VAL A 154 3.90 2.01 -2.23
C VAL A 154 5.18 1.51 -1.59
N LEU A 155 6.23 2.35 -1.59
CA LEU A 155 7.52 2.03 -1.00
C LEU A 155 7.99 3.15 -0.08
N HIS A 156 8.68 2.79 0.99
CA HIS A 156 9.56 3.72 1.69
C HIS A 156 10.90 3.84 0.96
N VAL A 157 11.65 4.90 1.27
CA VAL A 157 12.98 5.13 0.67
C VAL A 157 14.00 4.06 1.11
N GLY A 158 13.91 3.60 2.36
CA GLY A 158 14.78 2.55 2.90
C GLY A 158 15.66 3.00 4.06
N GLY A 159 16.93 2.56 4.09
CA GLY A 159 17.86 2.85 5.18
C GLY A 159 18.65 4.15 5.00
N THR A 160 19.15 4.75 6.09
CA THR A 160 20.04 5.94 6.02
C THR A 160 21.51 5.57 5.79
N TYR A 161 21.92 4.36 6.17
CA TYR A 161 23.28 3.80 6.03
C TYR A 161 24.39 4.78 6.48
N GLY A 162 24.13 5.52 7.57
CA GLY A 162 25.06 6.49 8.15
C GLY A 162 25.20 7.82 7.41
N ASN A 163 24.61 7.96 6.21
CA ASN A 163 24.63 9.22 5.46
C ASN A 163 23.38 9.34 4.57
N LYS A 164 22.39 10.12 5.01
CA LYS A 164 21.12 10.32 4.29
C LYS A 164 21.32 10.81 2.86
N LYS A 165 22.16 11.83 2.64
CA LYS A 165 22.41 12.40 1.31
C LYS A 165 22.92 11.34 0.33
N LYS A 166 23.96 10.60 0.70
CA LYS A 166 24.50 9.50 -0.13
C LYS A 166 23.47 8.40 -0.36
N SER A 167 22.60 8.15 0.62
CA SER A 167 21.55 7.14 0.51
C SER A 167 20.41 7.56 -0.42
N MET A 168 20.06 8.85 -0.45
CA MET A 168 19.11 9.41 -1.43
C MET A 168 19.71 9.41 -2.85
N GLU A 169 20.97 9.81 -3.02
CA GLU A 169 21.67 9.74 -4.31
C GLU A 169 21.74 8.29 -4.84
N ARG A 170 21.96 7.33 -3.93
CA ARG A 170 21.94 5.90 -4.26
C ARG A 170 20.53 5.44 -4.62
N PHE A 171 19.49 5.87 -3.91
CA PHE A 171 18.10 5.59 -4.27
C PHE A 171 17.84 6.02 -5.72
N ILE A 172 18.15 7.28 -6.07
CA ILE A 172 17.93 7.82 -7.42
C ILE A 172 18.65 6.99 -8.48
N ARG A 173 19.95 6.70 -8.27
CA ARG A 173 20.74 5.90 -9.21
C ARG A 173 20.15 4.50 -9.40
N GLN A 174 19.83 3.82 -8.30
CA GLN A 174 19.33 2.44 -8.34
C GLN A 174 17.92 2.39 -8.91
N PHE A 175 17.04 3.32 -8.53
CA PHE A 175 15.70 3.46 -9.09
C PHE A 175 15.74 3.60 -10.62
N ARG A 176 16.60 4.49 -11.14
CA ARG A 176 16.76 4.70 -12.60
C ARG A 176 17.28 3.47 -13.35
N SER A 177 17.91 2.51 -12.66
CA SER A 177 18.38 1.26 -13.24
C SER A 177 17.37 0.10 -13.20
N ILE A 178 16.27 0.24 -12.44
CA ILE A 178 15.22 -0.79 -12.37
C ILE A 178 14.44 -0.81 -13.69
N ASP A 179 13.78 -1.93 -14.03
CA ASP A 179 12.90 -1.98 -15.20
C ASP A 179 11.82 -0.88 -15.18
N LYS A 180 11.56 -0.27 -16.34
CA LYS A 180 10.65 0.88 -16.46
C LYS A 180 9.22 0.52 -16.03
N LYS A 181 8.74 -0.69 -16.31
CA LYS A 181 7.39 -1.13 -15.89
C LYS A 181 7.23 -1.20 -14.38
N ILE A 182 8.32 -1.46 -13.66
CA ILE A 182 8.34 -1.40 -12.20
C ILE A 182 8.38 0.06 -11.74
N GLN A 183 9.27 0.87 -12.31
CA GLN A 183 9.38 2.30 -11.97
C GLN A 183 8.04 3.03 -12.09
N ASP A 184 7.29 2.78 -13.17
CA ASP A 184 6.00 3.43 -13.44
C ASP A 184 4.88 3.11 -12.43
N ARG A 185 5.10 2.08 -11.62
CA ARG A 185 4.18 1.68 -10.56
C ARG A 185 4.58 2.20 -9.21
N ILE A 186 5.83 2.60 -9.00
CA ILE A 186 6.33 2.99 -7.68
C ILE A 186 5.83 4.39 -7.32
N ILE A 187 5.31 4.51 -6.11
CA ILE A 187 5.02 5.76 -5.41
C ILE A 187 5.72 5.72 -4.05
N LEU A 188 6.24 6.86 -3.59
CA LEU A 188 7.05 6.89 -2.36
C LEU A 188 6.31 7.46 -1.17
N GLU A 189 6.56 6.88 -0.01
CA GLU A 189 5.95 7.26 1.26
C GLU A 189 7.02 7.68 2.28
N ASN A 190 6.76 8.76 3.02
CA ASN A 190 7.58 9.17 4.16
C ASN A 190 7.45 8.18 5.32
N ASP A 191 8.47 8.11 6.19
CA ASP A 191 8.52 7.14 7.28
C ASP A 191 8.79 7.78 8.64
N ASP A 192 8.58 7.02 9.71
CA ASP A 192 8.59 7.47 11.11
C ASP A 192 10.00 7.63 11.73
N LYS A 193 11.08 7.43 10.96
CA LYS A 193 12.46 7.35 11.49
C LYS A 193 13.54 7.96 10.61
N SER A 194 13.48 7.70 9.31
CA SER A 194 14.60 7.79 8.39
C SER A 194 14.42 8.93 7.40
N TYR A 195 13.28 9.01 6.72
CA TYR A 195 13.05 10.02 5.69
C TYR A 195 11.78 10.82 5.96
N THR A 196 11.93 12.15 6.13
CA THR A 196 10.81 13.07 6.37
C THR A 196 9.99 13.30 5.10
N ALA A 197 8.81 13.91 5.26
CA ALA A 197 7.95 14.27 4.13
C ALA A 197 8.68 15.15 3.10
N MET A 198 9.44 16.16 3.55
CA MET A 198 10.22 17.04 2.67
C MET A 198 11.33 16.29 1.90
N GLU A 199 12.03 15.35 2.57
CA GLU A 199 13.08 14.55 1.94
C GLU A 199 12.49 13.62 0.85
N VAL A 200 11.33 13.01 1.12
CA VAL A 200 10.63 12.17 0.13
C VAL A 200 10.04 13.01 -1.01
N LEU A 201 9.49 14.18 -0.72
CA LEU A 201 8.98 15.12 -1.73
C LEU A 201 10.09 15.53 -2.70
N THR A 202 11.30 15.77 -2.19
CA THR A 202 12.48 16.08 -3.00
C THR A 202 12.81 14.92 -3.97
N LEU A 203 12.79 13.67 -3.49
CA LEU A 203 12.99 12.49 -4.35
C LEU A 203 11.89 12.35 -5.41
N CYS A 204 10.63 12.53 -5.02
CA CYS A 204 9.49 12.43 -5.92
C CYS A 204 9.57 13.48 -7.04
N ASN A 205 9.99 14.70 -6.71
CA ASN A 205 10.18 15.78 -7.67
C ASN A 205 11.35 15.54 -8.65
N ASP A 206 12.45 14.92 -8.20
CA ASP A 206 13.59 14.55 -9.07
C ASP A 206 13.24 13.37 -9.99
N LEU A 207 12.55 12.37 -9.44
CA LEU A 207 12.19 11.14 -10.16
C LEU A 207 10.90 11.27 -10.99
N LYS A 208 10.13 12.34 -10.79
CA LYS A 208 8.81 12.57 -11.41
C LYS A 208 7.82 11.44 -11.10
N ILE A 209 7.80 11.02 -9.84
CA ILE A 209 6.86 10.00 -9.33
C ILE A 209 5.98 10.56 -8.21
N PRO A 210 4.78 10.02 -8.00
CA PRO A 210 3.89 10.49 -6.94
C PRO A 210 4.40 10.21 -5.53
N MET A 211 4.11 11.14 -4.62
CA MET A 211 4.34 10.98 -3.18
C MET A 211 3.05 10.61 -2.45
N VAL A 212 3.09 9.54 -1.67
CA VAL A 212 2.11 9.23 -0.62
C VAL A 212 2.56 9.93 0.66
N LEU A 213 1.68 10.72 1.26
CA LEU A 213 1.93 11.27 2.60
C LEU A 213 1.32 10.33 3.64
N ASP A 214 2.14 9.83 4.56
CA ASP A 214 1.64 9.29 5.82
C ASP A 214 1.71 10.36 6.91
N ILE A 215 0.54 10.77 7.40
CA ILE A 215 0.42 11.87 8.36
C ILE A 215 0.90 11.47 9.76
N HIS A 216 0.83 10.18 10.11
CA HIS A 216 1.32 9.68 11.38
C HIS A 216 2.85 9.57 11.40
N HIS A 217 3.44 9.13 10.29
CA HIS A 217 4.88 9.14 10.09
C HIS A 217 5.43 10.57 10.12
N HIS A 218 4.76 11.52 9.47
CA HIS A 218 5.15 12.93 9.52
C HIS A 218 5.08 13.50 10.94
N TRP A 219 4.02 13.17 11.71
CA TRP A 219 3.94 13.54 13.13
C TRP A 219 5.09 12.97 13.96
N CYS A 220 5.53 11.73 13.67
CA CYS A 220 6.67 11.10 14.33
C CYS A 220 8.04 11.64 13.88
N ASN A 221 8.16 12.08 12.63
CA ASN A 221 9.42 12.40 11.97
C ASN A 221 9.25 13.57 10.98
N ASN A 222 9.54 14.76 11.47
CA ASN A 222 9.58 16.02 10.73
C ASN A 222 10.75 16.87 11.26
N ASN A 223 11.06 17.94 10.55
CA ASN A 223 12.02 18.98 10.91
C ASN A 223 11.30 20.30 11.24
N GLU A 224 10.21 20.21 12.00
CA GLU A 224 9.34 21.34 12.37
C GLU A 224 8.61 22.02 11.19
N GLU A 225 8.70 21.45 9.98
CA GLU A 225 7.89 21.93 8.87
C GLU A 225 6.41 21.71 9.14
N LYS A 226 5.60 22.71 8.78
CA LYS A 226 4.16 22.59 8.84
C LYS A 226 3.67 21.84 7.61
N ILE A 227 2.79 20.86 7.83
CA ILE A 227 2.32 20.03 6.72
C ILE A 227 1.56 20.85 5.67
N GLU A 228 0.83 21.88 6.10
CA GLU A 228 0.11 22.81 5.22
C GLU A 228 1.02 23.55 4.23
N ASP A 229 2.28 23.80 4.58
CA ASP A 229 3.22 24.53 3.74
C ASP A 229 3.73 23.66 2.57
N ILE A 230 3.69 22.33 2.70
CA ILE A 230 4.19 21.39 1.70
C ILE A 230 3.09 20.54 1.04
N LEU A 231 1.86 20.57 1.58
CA LEU A 231 0.77 19.70 1.13
C LEU A 231 0.40 19.95 -0.34
N GLY A 232 0.44 21.21 -0.79
CA GLY A 232 0.22 21.57 -2.20
C GLY A 232 1.22 20.89 -3.12
N ASP A 233 2.52 21.00 -2.81
CA ASP A 233 3.59 20.38 -3.58
C ASP A 233 3.49 18.86 -3.59
N ILE A 234 3.12 18.24 -2.46
CA ILE A 234 2.86 16.80 -2.38
C ILE A 234 1.72 16.42 -3.33
N PHE A 235 0.61 17.16 -3.33
CA PHE A 235 -0.52 16.89 -4.21
C PHE A 235 -0.14 17.09 -5.68
N ASP A 236 0.72 18.05 -5.98
CA ASP A 236 1.18 18.32 -7.35
C ASP A 236 2.03 17.19 -7.95
N THR A 237 2.66 16.35 -7.13
CA THR A 237 3.30 15.11 -7.61
C THR A 237 2.32 14.14 -8.29
N TRP A 238 1.01 14.31 -8.08
CA TRP A 238 -0.06 13.51 -8.69
C TRP A 238 -0.69 14.15 -9.94
N ASN A 239 -0.26 15.34 -10.38
CA ASN A 239 -0.92 16.04 -11.49
C ASN A 239 -0.91 15.29 -12.83
N ASN A 240 0.03 14.36 -13.00
CA ASN A 240 0.15 13.51 -14.20
C ASN A 240 -0.48 12.12 -14.01
N GLU A 241 -1.12 11.86 -12.87
CA GLU A 241 -1.76 10.58 -12.57
C GLU A 241 -3.27 10.64 -12.80
N VAL A 242 -3.86 9.48 -13.14
CA VAL A 242 -5.32 9.33 -13.22
C VAL A 242 -5.95 9.32 -11.83
N GLN A 243 -5.19 8.85 -10.83
CA GLN A 243 -5.66 8.73 -9.46
C GLN A 243 -5.41 10.01 -8.67
N LYS A 244 -6.30 10.27 -7.71
CA LYS A 244 -6.18 11.38 -6.76
C LYS A 244 -4.94 11.24 -5.88
N PRO A 245 -4.44 12.32 -5.24
CA PRO A 245 -3.47 12.20 -4.16
C PRO A 245 -3.87 11.13 -3.14
N LYS A 246 -2.87 10.39 -2.64
CA LYS A 246 -3.08 9.33 -1.65
C LYS A 246 -2.44 9.72 -0.33
N ILE A 247 -3.19 9.54 0.75
CA ILE A 247 -2.73 9.74 2.12
C ILE A 247 -2.86 8.42 2.86
N HIS A 248 -1.90 8.14 3.72
CA HIS A 248 -1.99 7.06 4.70
C HIS A 248 -2.23 7.67 6.07
N VAL A 249 -3.10 7.02 6.86
CA VAL A 249 -3.37 7.43 8.24
C VAL A 249 -3.32 6.23 9.17
N SER A 250 -2.55 6.39 10.22
CA SER A 250 -2.60 5.57 11.43
C SER A 250 -2.63 6.49 12.67
N SER A 251 -2.67 5.91 13.86
CA SER A 251 -2.62 6.67 15.11
C SER A 251 -1.72 5.97 16.13
N PRO A 252 -1.03 6.72 17.01
CA PRO A 252 -0.15 6.13 18.00
C PRO A 252 -0.95 5.25 18.97
N LYS A 253 -0.44 4.06 19.28
CA LYS A 253 -1.06 3.16 20.27
C LYS A 253 -1.10 3.79 21.66
N SER A 254 -0.11 4.63 21.98
CA SER A 254 -0.08 5.47 23.19
C SER A 254 1.05 6.49 23.08
N LEU A 255 1.05 7.52 23.94
CA LEU A 255 2.18 8.46 24.06
C LEU A 255 3.52 7.76 24.35
N LYS A 256 3.50 6.59 25.00
CA LYS A 256 4.71 5.77 25.28
C LYS A 256 5.11 4.87 24.11
N GLN A 257 4.21 4.65 23.15
CA GLN A 257 4.43 3.85 21.95
C GLN A 257 3.96 4.64 20.71
N PRO A 258 4.57 5.82 20.44
CA PRO A 258 4.08 6.74 19.43
C PRO A 258 4.14 6.14 18.03
N LYS A 259 5.02 5.16 17.79
CA LYS A 259 5.25 4.52 16.47
C LYS A 259 4.40 3.28 16.23
N ALA A 260 3.77 2.73 17.27
CA ALA A 260 2.98 1.51 17.12
C ALA A 260 1.56 1.88 16.70
N HIS A 261 1.00 1.21 15.68
CA HIS A 261 -0.36 1.51 15.26
C HIS A 261 -1.39 1.12 16.33
N ALA A 262 -2.32 2.03 16.59
CA ALA A 262 -3.50 1.81 17.39
C ALA A 262 -4.47 0.83 16.71
N ASP A 263 -5.44 0.37 17.51
CA ASP A 263 -6.51 -0.50 17.01
C ASP A 263 -7.44 0.26 16.05
N PHE A 264 -7.70 1.54 16.35
CA PHE A 264 -8.53 2.48 15.59
C PHE A 264 -7.75 3.77 15.31
N VAL A 265 -8.22 4.57 14.35
CA VAL A 265 -7.70 5.92 14.10
C VAL A 265 -8.32 6.89 15.12
N ASP A 266 -7.52 7.81 15.64
CA ASP A 266 -8.01 8.95 16.43
C ASP A 266 -8.65 9.96 15.49
N ILE A 267 -9.96 10.17 15.64
CA ILE A 267 -10.72 11.07 14.79
C ILE A 267 -10.24 12.53 14.89
N ASN A 268 -9.80 12.98 16.06
CA ASN A 268 -9.33 14.36 16.23
C ASN A 268 -8.03 14.60 15.46
N PHE A 269 -7.15 13.60 15.46
CA PHE A 269 -5.91 13.63 14.68
C PHE A 269 -6.20 13.70 13.18
N LEU A 270 -7.17 12.90 12.70
CA LEU A 270 -7.58 12.94 11.30
C LEU A 270 -8.28 14.28 10.94
N LEU A 271 -9.15 14.80 11.80
CA LEU A 271 -9.85 16.07 11.58
C LEU A 271 -8.91 17.27 11.55
N ASP A 272 -7.86 17.29 12.39
CA ASP A 272 -6.83 18.32 12.34
C ASP A 272 -6.17 18.38 10.95
N PHE A 273 -5.79 17.21 10.40
CA PHE A 273 -5.25 17.14 9.04
C PHE A 273 -6.27 17.54 7.97
N ILE A 274 -7.50 17.03 8.04
CA ILE A 274 -8.56 17.36 7.08
C ILE A 274 -8.82 18.87 7.05
N ASN A 275 -8.85 19.54 8.21
CA ASN A 275 -9.05 20.98 8.29
C ASN A 275 -7.90 21.77 7.68
N LYS A 276 -6.65 21.33 7.87
CA LYS A 276 -5.48 21.91 7.19
C LYS A 276 -5.55 21.72 5.67
N ALA A 277 -5.99 20.54 5.23
CA ALA A 277 -6.13 20.20 3.81
C ALA A 277 -7.23 21.00 3.08
N LYS A 278 -8.24 21.53 3.80
CA LYS A 278 -9.30 22.37 3.20
C LYS A 278 -8.77 23.55 2.41
N VAL A 279 -7.64 24.13 2.83
CA VAL A 279 -7.00 25.26 2.13
C VAL A 279 -6.60 24.89 0.69
N ILE A 280 -6.24 23.63 0.45
CA ILE A 280 -5.87 23.12 -0.87
C ILE A 280 -7.10 22.88 -1.75
N ASN A 281 -8.26 22.59 -1.14
CA ASN A 281 -9.54 22.33 -1.82
C ASN A 281 -9.43 21.35 -3.02
N ARG A 282 -8.75 20.23 -2.81
CA ARG A 282 -8.51 19.21 -3.83
C ARG A 282 -8.87 17.83 -3.31
N ASP A 283 -9.64 17.07 -4.07
CA ASP A 283 -10.01 15.70 -3.71
C ASP A 283 -8.78 14.80 -3.48
N PHE A 284 -8.86 13.94 -2.48
CA PHE A 284 -7.82 12.95 -2.18
C PHE A 284 -8.41 11.68 -1.56
N ASP A 285 -7.59 10.64 -1.50
CA ASP A 285 -7.97 9.34 -0.96
C ASP A 285 -7.16 9.03 0.29
N ILE A 286 -7.80 8.44 1.30
CA ILE A 286 -7.19 8.07 2.57
C ILE A 286 -7.19 6.55 2.73
N MET A 287 -6.02 5.97 2.95
CA MET A 287 -5.84 4.58 3.34
C MET A 287 -5.69 4.49 4.86
N ILE A 288 -6.61 3.79 5.52
CA ILE A 288 -6.57 3.55 6.96
C ILE A 288 -5.67 2.35 7.29
N GLU A 289 -4.61 2.64 8.04
CA GLU A 289 -3.54 1.71 8.44
C GLU A 289 -3.72 1.25 9.91
N ALA A 290 -4.95 0.89 10.28
CA ALA A 290 -5.27 0.44 11.65
C ALA A 290 -5.28 -1.09 11.78
N LYS A 291 -5.19 -1.61 13.01
CA LYS A 291 -5.28 -3.06 13.25
C LYS A 291 -6.69 -3.62 13.04
N LYS A 292 -7.71 -2.80 13.29
CA LYS A 292 -9.13 -3.19 13.13
C LYS A 292 -9.66 -3.06 11.69
N LYS A 293 -8.81 -2.66 10.73
CA LYS A 293 -9.10 -2.74 9.29
C LYS A 293 -10.38 -1.99 8.90
N ASP A 294 -11.33 -2.66 8.26
CA ASP A 294 -12.63 -2.12 7.85
C ASP A 294 -13.48 -1.64 9.04
N ASP A 295 -13.39 -2.27 10.22
CA ASP A 295 -14.05 -1.74 11.43
C ASP A 295 -13.54 -0.32 11.77
N ALA A 296 -12.25 -0.07 11.55
CA ALA A 296 -11.69 1.26 11.78
C ALA A 296 -12.17 2.26 10.73
N LEU A 297 -12.35 1.83 9.49
CA LEU A 297 -12.95 2.66 8.44
C LEU A 297 -14.38 3.04 8.80
N PHE A 298 -15.24 2.07 9.10
CA PHE A 298 -16.63 2.37 9.42
C PHE A 298 -16.77 3.22 10.67
N LYS A 299 -15.93 2.97 11.69
CA LYS A 299 -15.88 3.84 12.86
C LYS A 299 -15.54 5.29 12.49
N VAL A 300 -14.52 5.49 11.66
CA VAL A 300 -14.13 6.83 11.17
C VAL A 300 -15.30 7.50 10.44
N ILE A 301 -16.00 6.80 9.55
CA ILE A 301 -17.16 7.34 8.82
C ILE A 301 -18.29 7.74 9.78
N GLU A 302 -18.62 6.90 10.77
CA GLU A 302 -19.64 7.22 11.77
C GLU A 302 -19.26 8.42 12.66
N GLU A 303 -17.99 8.54 13.05
CA GLU A 303 -17.51 9.69 13.82
C GLU A 303 -17.49 10.99 12.97
N LEU A 304 -17.11 10.90 11.69
CA LEU A 304 -17.13 12.02 10.75
C LEU A 304 -18.55 12.52 10.48
N LYS A 305 -19.54 11.63 10.44
CA LYS A 305 -20.97 11.98 10.28
C LYS A 305 -21.50 12.90 11.37
N LEU A 306 -20.89 12.87 12.56
CA LEU A 306 -21.26 13.72 13.70
C LEU A 306 -20.53 15.07 13.70
N THR A 307 -19.64 15.31 12.73
CA THR A 307 -18.81 16.52 12.67
C THR A 307 -19.48 17.59 11.79
N GLU A 308 -19.60 18.82 12.30
CA GLU A 308 -20.17 19.94 11.56
C GLU A 308 -19.36 20.27 10.29
N GLY A 309 -20.05 20.54 9.19
CA GLY A 309 -19.42 20.84 7.90
C GLY A 309 -18.86 19.62 7.15
N ILE A 310 -19.21 18.40 7.57
CA ILE A 310 -18.88 17.16 6.86
C ILE A 310 -20.18 16.44 6.47
N GLN A 311 -20.32 16.11 5.19
CA GLN A 311 -21.41 15.30 4.66
C GLN A 311 -20.90 13.92 4.25
N VAL A 312 -21.44 12.85 4.82
CA VAL A 312 -21.20 11.49 4.33
C VAL A 312 -22.02 11.26 3.07
N ILE A 313 -21.36 10.93 1.96
CA ILE A 313 -21.99 10.68 0.66
C ILE A 313 -22.45 9.23 0.54
N ASP A 314 -21.59 8.30 0.93
CA ASP A 314 -21.81 6.85 0.85
C ASP A 314 -21.04 6.12 1.96
N GLY A 315 -20.97 4.78 1.90
CA GLY A 315 -20.35 3.95 2.95
C GLY A 315 -18.87 4.24 3.27
N ALA A 316 -18.14 4.92 2.38
CA ALA A 316 -16.72 5.20 2.58
C ALA A 316 -16.27 6.55 1.97
N THR A 317 -17.19 7.50 1.76
CA THR A 317 -16.89 8.78 1.11
C THR A 317 -17.54 9.93 1.86
N ILE A 318 -16.79 11.03 2.01
CA ILE A 318 -17.30 12.30 2.54
C ILE A 318 -17.09 13.45 1.56
N GLU A 319 -17.90 14.48 1.72
CA GLU A 319 -17.75 15.81 1.14
C GLU A 319 -17.64 16.85 2.24
N ILE A 320 -16.68 17.77 2.08
CA ILE A 320 -16.43 18.88 2.99
C ILE A 320 -16.23 20.20 2.26
#